data_AF-A0A949YRZ5-F1
#
_entry.id   AF-A0A949YRZ5-F1
#
_cell.length_a   1.000
_cell.length_b   1.000
_cell.length_c   1.000
_cell.angle_alpha   90.00
_cell.angle_beta   90.00
_cell.angle_gamma   90.00
#
_symmetry.space_group_name_H-M   'P 1'
#
loop_
_entity.id
_entity.type
_entity.pdbx_description
1 polymer ?
#
loop_
_entity_poly.entity_id
_entity_poly.type
_entity_poly.pdbx_seq_one_letter_code
_entity_poly.pdbx_strand_id
1 'polypeptide(L)'
;GVLKSWAVPKGLPDKPGVKRLAVQVEDHELDFGQFEGTIPQGEYGAGSVTICYRGTYEVETWTDAKIAFTLHGSRVSGPFDLVRFKHAGPRDWLLIKRSWA
;
A
#
# COMPACT_ATOMS: atom_id res chain seq x y z
N GLY A 1 16.22 1.59 7.20
CA GLY A 1 15.20 1.01 6.30
C GLY A 1 14.39 2.11 5.68
N VAL A 2 13.44 1.78 4.78
CA VAL A 2 12.53 2.75 4.13
C VAL A 2 11.12 2.19 4.05
N LEU A 3 10.13 3.05 3.84
CA LEU A 3 8.76 2.68 3.51
C LEU A 3 8.58 2.58 2.00
N LYS A 4 8.50 1.35 1.50
CA LYS A 4 8.06 1.08 0.12
C LYS A 4 6.59 1.46 0.00
N SER A 5 6.28 2.34 -0.95
CA SER A 5 5.04 3.10 -0.93
C SER A 5 4.25 2.98 -2.24
N TRP A 6 2.92 2.91 -2.10
CA TRP A 6 1.97 2.87 -3.20
C TRP A 6 0.78 3.79 -2.93
N ALA A 7 0.39 4.58 -3.92
CA ALA A 7 -0.87 5.31 -3.93
C ALA A 7 -2.00 4.39 -4.37
N VAL A 8 -3.08 4.30 -3.58
CA VAL A 8 -4.25 3.45 -3.86
C VAL A 8 -5.50 4.33 -3.94
N PRO A 9 -5.87 4.89 -5.12
CA PRO A 9 -6.89 5.94 -5.22
C PRO A 9 -8.28 5.54 -4.71
N LYS A 10 -8.60 4.24 -4.73
CA LYS A 10 -9.87 3.69 -4.26
C LYS A 10 -9.76 2.96 -2.90
N GLY A 11 -8.68 3.22 -2.15
CA GLY A 11 -8.40 2.61 -0.87
C GLY A 11 -8.11 1.11 -0.94
N LEU A 12 -7.83 0.50 0.22
CA LEU A 12 -7.57 -0.93 0.32
C LEU A 12 -8.83 -1.76 -0.06
N PRO A 13 -8.67 -2.92 -0.69
CA PRO A 13 -9.80 -3.82 -0.94
C PRO A 13 -10.35 -4.35 0.39
N ASP A 14 -11.66 -4.27 0.56
CA ASP A 14 -12.41 -4.67 1.75
C ASP A 14 -12.80 -6.16 1.72
N LYS A 15 -13.01 -6.72 0.52
CA LYS A 15 -13.44 -8.11 0.31
C LYS A 15 -12.46 -8.90 -0.58
N PRO A 16 -12.32 -10.22 -0.34
CA PRO A 16 -11.55 -11.08 -1.23
C PRO A 16 -12.00 -10.99 -2.69
N GLY A 17 -11.04 -11.06 -3.62
CA GLY A 17 -11.29 -11.00 -5.06
C GLY A 17 -11.45 -9.58 -5.63
N VAL A 18 -11.62 -8.56 -4.79
CA VAL A 18 -11.59 -7.14 -5.22
C VAL A 18 -10.15 -6.75 -5.55
N LYS A 19 -9.95 -6.22 -6.76
CA LYS A 19 -8.66 -5.71 -7.24
C LYS A 19 -8.67 -4.18 -7.22
N ARG A 20 -7.61 -3.58 -6.69
CA ARG A 20 -7.40 -2.13 -6.65
C ARG A 20 -6.11 -1.78 -7.38
N LEU A 21 -6.14 -0.72 -8.19
CA LEU A 21 -4.91 -0.15 -8.74
C LEU A 21 -4.09 0.43 -7.57
N ALA A 22 -2.82 0.03 -7.51
CA ALA A 22 -1.83 0.55 -6.58
C ALA A 22 -0.65 1.06 -7.41
N VAL A 23 -0.44 2.37 -7.42
CA VAL A 23 0.63 2.99 -8.20
C VAL A 23 1.84 3.17 -7.29
N GLN A 24 2.96 2.56 -7.65
CA GLN A 24 4.20 2.69 -6.88
C GLN A 24 4.68 4.13 -6.91
N VAL A 25 4.93 4.69 -5.72
CA VAL A 25 5.50 6.02 -5.54
C VAL A 25 6.87 5.91 -4.91
N GLU A 26 7.51 7.06 -4.70
CA GLU A 26 8.82 7.18 -4.11
C GLU A 26 8.87 6.58 -2.70
N ASP A 27 10.04 6.09 -2.32
CA ASP A 27 10.27 5.57 -0.97
C ASP A 27 10.14 6.72 0.04
N HIS A 28 9.56 6.43 1.20
CA HIS A 28 9.47 7.39 2.30
C HIS A 28 10.37 6.98 3.46
N GLU A 29 10.80 7.96 4.25
CA GLU A 29 11.50 7.72 5.51
C GLU A 29 10.59 6.99 6.50
N LEU A 30 11.18 6.20 7.41
CA LEU A 30 10.40 5.41 8.37
C LEU A 30 9.53 6.28 9.29
N ASP A 31 10.01 7.48 9.64
CA ASP A 31 9.30 8.41 10.52
C ASP A 31 8.03 8.97 9.86
N PHE A 32 7.97 8.99 8.52
CA PHE A 32 6.77 9.40 7.78
C PHE A 32 5.57 8.48 8.06
N GLY A 33 5.81 7.21 8.45
CA GLY A 33 4.74 6.28 8.85
C GLY A 33 4.00 6.68 10.12
N GLN A 34 4.44 7.74 10.81
CA GLN A 34 3.82 8.31 12.00
C GLN A 34 3.34 9.75 11.79
N PHE A 35 3.50 10.31 10.58
CA PHE A 35 3.16 11.68 10.28
C PHE A 35 1.65 11.86 10.07
N GLU A 36 1.09 12.86 10.74
CA GLU A 36 -0.24 13.42 10.49
C GLU A 36 -0.12 14.93 10.47
N GLY A 37 -0.78 15.58 9.50
CA GLY A 37 -0.63 17.03 9.34
C GLY A 37 -1.06 17.52 7.97
N THR A 38 -0.58 18.69 7.58
CA THR A 38 -0.81 19.26 6.26
C THR A 38 0.53 19.51 5.58
N ILE A 39 0.71 18.93 4.40
CA ILE A 39 1.85 19.19 3.53
C ILE A 39 1.55 20.51 2.78
N PRO A 40 2.47 21.50 2.82
CA PRO A 40 2.27 22.80 2.18
C PRO A 40 1.96 22.69 0.69
N GLN A 41 1.23 23.67 0.16
CA GLN A 41 1.03 23.76 -1.30
C GLN A 41 2.35 24.00 -2.02
N GLY A 42 2.51 23.39 -3.20
CA GLY A 42 3.74 23.44 -4.00
C GLY A 42 4.72 22.31 -3.70
N GLU A 43 4.58 21.64 -2.55
CA GLU A 43 5.35 20.45 -2.20
C GLU A 43 4.73 19.18 -2.78
N TYR A 44 5.55 18.15 -3.01
CA TYR A 44 5.07 16.84 -3.41
C TYR A 44 4.20 16.22 -2.31
N GLY A 45 2.98 15.82 -2.65
CA GLY A 45 2.01 15.31 -1.68
C GLY A 45 1.23 16.39 -0.93
N ALA A 46 1.24 17.65 -1.40
CA ALA A 46 0.46 18.74 -0.82
C ALA A 46 -0.99 18.35 -0.49
N GLY A 47 -1.41 18.67 0.73
CA GLY A 47 -2.72 18.29 1.25
C GLY A 47 -2.68 17.79 2.69
N SER A 48 -3.84 17.40 3.22
CA SER A 48 -3.93 16.83 4.56
C SER A 48 -3.60 15.33 4.53
N VAL A 49 -2.76 14.91 5.47
CA VAL A 49 -2.36 13.53 5.69
C VAL A 49 -2.87 13.10 7.06
N THR A 50 -3.56 11.96 7.09
CA THR A 50 -4.09 11.32 8.29
C THR A 50 -3.78 9.83 8.22
N ILE A 51 -3.46 9.22 9.34
CA ILE A 51 -3.23 7.78 9.42
C ILE A 51 -4.58 7.08 9.47
N CYS A 52 -5.02 6.55 8.33
CA CYS A 52 -6.24 5.74 8.28
C CYS A 52 -6.09 4.43 9.06
N TYR A 53 -4.92 3.78 8.93
CA TYR A 53 -4.62 2.47 9.50
C TYR A 53 -3.13 2.34 9.82
N ARG A 54 -2.82 1.63 10.90
CA ARG A 54 -1.45 1.27 11.30
C ARG A 54 -1.45 -0.13 11.90
N GLY A 55 -0.36 -0.87 11.68
CA GLY A 55 -0.19 -2.23 12.17
C GLY A 55 1.17 -2.79 11.78
N THR A 56 1.32 -4.10 11.91
CA THR A 56 2.49 -4.86 11.44
C THR A 56 2.11 -5.71 10.24
N TYR A 57 3.10 -6.32 9.60
CA TYR A 57 2.89 -7.23 8.50
C TYR A 57 3.92 -8.36 8.53
N GLU A 58 3.54 -9.49 7.93
CA GLU A 58 4.41 -10.63 7.67
C GLU A 58 4.53 -10.83 6.16
N VAL A 59 5.74 -11.11 5.67
CA VAL A 59 5.99 -11.29 4.23
C VAL A 59 6.09 -12.77 3.93
N GLU A 60 5.27 -13.22 2.98
CA GLU A 60 5.34 -14.57 2.40
C GLU A 60 6.28 -14.59 1.18
N THR A 61 6.26 -13.54 0.37
CA THR A 61 7.07 -13.43 -0.84
C THR A 61 7.34 -11.97 -1.17
N TRP A 62 8.55 -11.65 -1.60
CA TRP A 62 8.90 -10.31 -2.11
C TRP A 62 9.79 -10.43 -3.33
N THR A 63 9.27 -10.07 -4.50
CA THR A 63 9.98 -10.09 -5.77
C THR A 63 9.61 -8.85 -6.58
N ASP A 64 10.30 -8.62 -7.69
CA ASP A 64 10.00 -7.49 -8.59
C ASP A 64 8.62 -7.57 -9.26
N ALA A 65 8.01 -8.77 -9.28
CA ALA A 65 6.73 -9.02 -9.93
C ALA A 65 5.57 -9.20 -8.94
N LYS A 66 5.85 -9.66 -7.72
CA LYS A 66 4.84 -9.98 -6.72
C LYS A 66 5.37 -9.79 -5.30
N ILE A 67 4.54 -9.18 -4.45
CA ILE A 67 4.72 -9.11 -3.01
C ILE A 67 3.48 -9.72 -2.36
N ALA A 68 3.64 -10.84 -1.64
CA ALA A 68 2.58 -11.47 -0.86
C ALA A 68 2.87 -11.24 0.63
N PHE A 69 1.87 -10.74 1.34
CA PHE A 69 2.01 -10.37 2.75
C PHE A 69 0.69 -10.49 3.49
N THR A 70 0.78 -10.64 4.80
CA THR A 70 -0.37 -10.61 5.70
C THR A 70 -0.29 -9.37 6.58
N LEU A 71 -1.36 -8.59 6.62
CA LEU A 71 -1.47 -7.41 7.50
C LEU A 71 -2.07 -7.80 8.85
N HIS A 72 -1.50 -7.23 9.92
CA HIS A 72 -1.97 -7.36 11.29
C HIS A 72 -2.28 -5.96 11.84
N GLY A 73 -3.51 -5.51 11.63
CA GLY A 73 -4.03 -4.24 12.14
C GLY A 73 -5.42 -4.41 12.74
N SER A 74 -5.83 -3.46 13.57
CA SER A 74 -7.12 -3.49 14.27
C SER A 74 -8.32 -3.31 13.34
N ARG A 75 -8.16 -2.54 12.24
CA ARG A 75 -9.23 -2.27 11.27
C ARG A 75 -9.03 -2.98 9.94
N VAL A 76 -7.79 -3.30 9.59
CA VAL A 76 -7.44 -4.02 8.36
C VAL A 76 -6.51 -5.14 8.72
N SER A 77 -6.93 -6.36 8.42
CA SER A 77 -6.17 -7.58 8.66
C SER A 77 -6.38 -8.60 7.55
N GLY A 78 -5.42 -9.52 7.46
CA GLY A 78 -5.47 -10.67 6.58
C GLY A 78 -4.53 -10.60 5.37
N PRO A 79 -4.59 -11.62 4.51
CA PRO A 79 -3.63 -11.81 3.43
C PRO A 79 -3.93 -10.91 2.22
N PHE A 80 -2.88 -10.34 1.64
CA PHE A 80 -2.91 -9.51 0.44
C PHE A 80 -1.82 -9.92 -0.55
N ASP A 81 -2.04 -9.59 -1.81
CA ASP A 81 -1.06 -9.64 -2.88
C ASP A 81 -0.95 -8.27 -3.55
N LEU A 82 0.28 -7.79 -3.76
CA LEU A 82 0.62 -6.79 -4.76
C LEU A 82 1.22 -7.52 -5.97
N VAL A 83 0.63 -7.34 -7.15
CA VAL A 83 1.10 -7.97 -8.40
C VAL A 83 1.35 -6.90 -9.46
N ARG A 84 2.50 -6.94 -10.14
CA ARG A 84 2.83 -6.02 -11.22
C ARG A 84 1.80 -6.07 -12.35
N PHE A 85 1.30 -4.91 -12.76
CA PHE A 85 0.39 -4.78 -13.90
C PHE A 85 1.08 -4.19 -15.12
N LYS A 86 1.91 -5.01 -15.77
CA LYS A 86 2.80 -4.59 -16.87
C LYS A 86 2.08 -3.96 -18.07
N HIS A 87 0.80 -4.26 -18.26
CA HIS A 87 0.00 -3.71 -19.37
C HIS A 87 -0.58 -2.31 -19.08
N ALA A 88 -0.54 -1.83 -17.84
CA ALA A 88 -1.03 -0.49 -17.48
C ALA A 88 0.09 0.54 -17.38
N GLY A 89 1.22 0.15 -16.78
CA GLY A 89 2.35 1.06 -16.65
C GLY A 89 3.53 0.47 -15.88
N PRO A 90 4.72 1.08 -15.98
CA PRO A 90 5.94 0.62 -15.32
C PRO A 90 5.93 0.81 -13.80
N ARG A 91 4.97 1.58 -13.25
CA ARG A 91 4.77 1.78 -11.81
C ARG A 91 3.48 1.13 -11.30
N ASP A 92 2.71 0.48 -12.17
CA ASP A 92 1.38 0.00 -11.80
C ASP A 92 1.41 -1.41 -11.23
N TRP A 93 0.67 -1.56 -10.13
CA TRP A 93 0.43 -2.80 -9.43
C TRP A 93 -1.08 -2.99 -9.19
N LEU A 94 -1.48 -4.23 -8.99
CA LEU A 94 -2.79 -4.60 -8.48
C LEU A 94 -2.64 -5.05 -7.04
N LEU A 95 -3.33 -4.37 -6.14
CA LEU A 95 -3.54 -4.80 -4.76
C LEU A 95 -4.80 -5.65 -4.68
N ILE A 96 -4.67 -6.86 -4.14
CA ILE A 96 -5.73 -7.87 -4.11
C ILE A 96 -5.83 -8.41 -2.68
N LYS A 97 -7.03 -8.38 -2.09
CA LYS A 97 -7.28 -9.09 -0.83
C LYS A 97 -7.49 -10.58 -1.14
N ARG A 98 -6.76 -11.44 -0.45
CA ARG A 98 -6.92 -12.90 -0.53
C ARG A 98 -7.92 -13.38 0.54
N SER A 99 -8.52 -14.54 0.30
CA SER A 99 -9.14 -15.31 1.38
C SER A 99 -8.04 -15.98 2.20
N TRP A 100 -8.31 -16.25 3.48
CA TRP A 100 -7.51 -17.23 4.21
C TRP A 100 -7.61 -18.57 3.48
N ALA A 101 -6.47 -19.28 3.43
CA ALA A 101 -6.43 -20.65 2.96
C ALA A 101 -7.14 -21.58 3.96
#